data_AF-A0A327NKM4-F1
#
_entry.id   AF-A0A327NKM4-F1
#
_cell.length_a   1.000
_cell.length_b   1.000
_cell.length_c   1.000
_cell.angle_alpha   90.00
_cell.angle_beta   90.00
_cell.angle_gamma   90.00
#
_symmetry.space_group_name_H-M   'P 1'
#
loop_
_entity.id
_entity.type
_entity.pdbx_description
1 polymer ?
#
loop_
_entity_poly.entity_id
_entity_poly.type
_entity_poly.pdbx_seq_one_letter_code
_entity_poly.pdbx_strand_id
1 'polypeptide(L)'
;MTKTLSQSALFFLGLALAMGLFQSLLYWIVGADLVTQSSFANYFLASNLTALVATALLLRLYYIQQFRVAFLTGLFAFFTTLLRVVLLYCILFPLTRAFQGYYPFVLVLDLAANLLAASSLMLSPAGRNGWLKAAGVSSFLVASSALALLIVSIQLYSGRPTPTLEKWQLGLSFMASLQPLFFVGYLWQHPPAPSQPSDSNLSSWQTNLIDAARLIGIAAFLFLGVSLFGEGIRASYPQPEAIKQARIFEARTFTNRRGDQLSYRLLRPEGYDSTQRYPLVVSLHGGAGYGTDNIRQLASWEIQRLTEPVNRRKYPAFILAPQCSRGSSWGGLPHLVPRDTIVFDLLNALKREFSIDPNRLYVAGHSLGGYGTWSFIGTRPGVFAAALPLSGAGDPSLAKNMVNIAIWAFHGETDRNVPVEGCRTVIQAIRQAGGHPRYTEFAGVGHYLNPSLDATPGLLEWLFAQRREIQQE
;
A
#
# COMPACT_ATOMS: atom_id res chain seq x y z
N MET A 1 -41.27 14.56 13.28
CA MET A 1 -39.83 14.61 12.98
C MET A 1 -39.39 16.07 12.99
N THR A 2 -38.35 16.44 13.74
CA THR A 2 -37.90 17.85 13.77
C THR A 2 -37.11 18.17 12.50
N LYS A 3 -37.31 19.39 11.97
CA LYS A 3 -36.63 19.89 10.76
C LYS A 3 -35.11 19.73 10.82
N THR A 4 -34.51 20.05 11.97
CA THR A 4 -33.06 19.97 12.19
C THR A 4 -32.53 18.53 12.10
N LEU A 5 -33.26 17.54 12.62
CA LEU A 5 -32.83 16.14 12.60
C LEU A 5 -32.80 15.61 11.16
N SER A 6 -33.84 15.89 10.37
CA SER A 6 -33.93 15.47 8.96
C SER A 6 -32.85 16.11 8.10
N GLN A 7 -32.63 17.42 8.28
CA GLN A 7 -31.59 18.15 7.55
C GLN A 7 -30.19 17.63 7.87
N SER A 8 -29.91 17.36 9.15
CA SER A 8 -28.64 16.74 9.53
C SER A 8 -28.48 15.33 8.97
N ALA A 9 -29.54 14.51 9.02
CA ALA A 9 -29.49 13.16 8.45
C ALA A 9 -29.23 13.21 6.93
N LEU A 10 -29.94 14.07 6.20
CA LEU A 10 -29.73 14.27 4.76
C LEU A 10 -28.29 14.72 4.45
N PHE A 11 -27.76 15.68 5.22
CA PHE A 11 -26.39 16.15 5.05
C PHE A 11 -25.37 15.04 5.21
N PHE A 12 -25.40 14.31 6.33
CA PHE A 12 -24.40 13.27 6.61
C PHE A 12 -24.57 12.05 5.71
N LEU A 13 -25.78 11.71 5.27
CA LEU A 13 -26.02 10.70 4.25
C LEU A 13 -25.43 11.11 2.89
N GLY A 14 -25.63 12.36 2.48
CA GLY A 14 -25.06 12.90 1.24
C GLY A 14 -23.53 12.96 1.29
N LEU A 15 -22.96 13.36 2.43
CA LEU A 15 -21.51 13.37 2.61
C LEU A 15 -20.93 11.96 2.63
N ALA A 16 -21.56 11.01 3.33
CA ALA A 16 -21.13 9.61 3.33
C ALA A 16 -21.17 8.99 1.93
N LEU A 17 -22.23 9.27 1.15
CA LEU A 17 -22.34 8.90 -0.26
C LEU A 17 -21.18 9.47 -1.09
N ALA A 18 -20.93 10.78 -0.99
CA ALA A 18 -19.87 11.45 -1.72
C ALA A 18 -18.48 10.87 -1.37
N MET A 19 -18.20 10.67 -0.08
CA MET A 19 -16.94 10.09 0.38
C MET A 19 -16.75 8.64 -0.07
N GLY A 20 -17.80 7.82 -0.03
CA GLY A 20 -17.76 6.43 -0.48
C GLY A 20 -17.58 6.29 -1.99
N LEU A 21 -18.29 7.11 -2.77
CA LEU A 21 -18.14 7.17 -4.24
C LEU A 21 -16.75 7.65 -4.64
N PHE A 22 -16.24 8.69 -3.99
CA PHE A 22 -14.87 9.18 -4.22
C PHE A 22 -13.84 8.09 -3.93
N GLN A 23 -13.94 7.40 -2.78
CA GLN A 23 -13.04 6.30 -2.46
C GLN A 23 -13.12 5.17 -3.48
N SER A 24 -14.34 4.81 -3.92
CA SER A 24 -14.55 3.76 -4.94
C SER A 24 -13.92 4.15 -6.28
N LEU A 25 -14.06 5.41 -6.70
CA LEU A 25 -13.41 5.95 -7.90
C LEU A 25 -11.89 5.91 -7.77
N LEU A 26 -11.34 6.36 -6.63
CA LEU A 26 -9.91 6.30 -6.38
C LEU A 26 -9.39 4.87 -6.42
N TYR A 27 -10.12 3.92 -5.85
CA TYR A 27 -9.73 2.52 -5.86
C TYR A 27 -9.77 1.96 -7.29
N TRP A 28 -10.68 2.42 -8.14
CA TRP A 28 -10.70 2.04 -9.55
C TRP A 28 -9.51 2.59 -10.34
N ILE A 29 -9.07 3.82 -10.05
CA ILE A 29 -7.92 4.48 -10.71
C ILE A 29 -6.58 3.95 -10.19
N VAL A 30 -6.46 3.78 -8.88
CA VAL A 30 -5.21 3.49 -8.16
C VAL A 30 -5.05 2.00 -7.88
N GLY A 31 -6.15 1.26 -7.83
CA GLY A 31 -6.18 -0.15 -7.43
C GLY A 31 -6.11 -0.33 -5.91
N ALA A 32 -5.81 -1.56 -5.50
CA ALA A 32 -5.66 -1.94 -4.09
C ALA A 32 -4.60 -1.13 -3.34
N ASP A 33 -3.69 -0.48 -4.04
CA ASP A 33 -2.63 0.33 -3.47
C ASP A 33 -3.12 1.62 -2.81
N LEU A 34 -4.36 2.00 -3.08
CA LEU A 34 -5.00 3.10 -2.39
C LEU A 34 -4.93 2.90 -0.87
N VAL A 35 -5.07 1.66 -0.38
CA VAL A 35 -5.04 1.37 1.07
C VAL A 35 -3.66 1.51 1.70
N THR A 36 -2.61 1.53 0.87
CA THR A 36 -1.21 1.67 1.32
C THR A 36 -0.73 3.11 1.39
N GLN A 37 -1.54 4.06 0.89
CA GLN A 37 -1.19 5.47 0.88
C GLN A 37 -1.26 6.06 2.30
N SER A 38 -0.36 6.98 2.63
CA SER A 38 -0.26 7.58 3.97
C SER A 38 -1.55 8.29 4.41
N SER A 39 -2.25 8.91 3.47
CA SER A 39 -3.50 9.61 3.71
C SER A 39 -4.71 8.67 3.84
N PHE A 40 -4.58 7.40 3.46
CA PHE A 40 -5.72 6.47 3.41
C PHE A 40 -6.33 6.20 4.78
N ALA A 41 -5.52 5.91 5.80
CA ALA A 41 -6.04 5.58 7.13
C ALA A 41 -6.89 6.72 7.72
N ASN A 42 -6.45 7.96 7.54
CA ASN A 42 -7.16 9.14 8.02
C ASN A 42 -8.44 9.40 7.20
N TYR A 43 -8.37 9.26 5.87
CA TYR A 43 -9.55 9.36 5.01
C TYR A 43 -10.59 8.27 5.35
N PHE A 44 -10.13 7.03 5.52
CA PHE A 44 -10.94 5.89 5.93
C PHE A 44 -11.66 6.18 7.25
N LEU A 45 -10.93 6.68 8.25
CA LEU A 45 -11.52 7.04 9.54
C LEU A 45 -12.56 8.14 9.39
N ALA A 46 -12.25 9.23 8.69
CA ALA A 46 -13.19 10.34 8.47
C ALA A 46 -14.46 9.90 7.72
N SER A 47 -14.31 9.06 6.70
CA SER A 47 -15.44 8.50 5.93
C SER A 47 -16.33 7.61 6.79
N ASN A 48 -15.74 6.73 7.60
CA ASN A 48 -16.51 5.83 8.46
C ASN A 48 -17.16 6.57 9.65
N LEU A 49 -16.50 7.57 10.23
CA LEU A 49 -17.11 8.42 11.25
C LEU A 49 -18.30 9.20 10.70
N THR A 50 -18.18 9.74 9.49
CA THR A 50 -19.29 10.40 8.78
C THR A 50 -20.47 9.44 8.60
N ALA A 51 -20.22 8.21 8.14
CA ALA A 51 -21.24 7.18 7.99
C ALA A 51 -21.87 6.77 9.35
N LEU A 52 -21.08 6.64 10.41
CA LEU A 52 -21.56 6.34 11.76
C LEU A 52 -22.47 7.47 12.29
N VAL A 53 -22.13 8.74 12.05
CA VAL A 53 -22.99 9.88 12.40
C VAL A 53 -24.31 9.80 11.63
N ALA A 54 -24.28 9.52 10.31
CA ALA A 54 -25.49 9.33 9.52
C ALA A 54 -26.37 8.19 10.08
N THR A 55 -25.77 7.05 10.42
CA THR A 55 -26.46 5.90 11.03
C THR A 55 -27.05 6.23 12.39
N ALA A 56 -26.34 6.95 13.26
CA ALA A 56 -26.85 7.37 14.56
C ALA A 56 -28.09 8.27 14.43
N LEU A 57 -28.10 9.16 13.43
CA LEU A 57 -29.26 10.00 13.12
C LEU A 57 -30.44 9.17 12.60
N LEU A 58 -30.19 8.15 11.76
CA LEU A 58 -31.21 7.19 11.33
C LEU A 58 -31.78 6.35 12.48
N LEU A 59 -30.94 5.88 13.41
CA LEU A 59 -31.39 5.16 14.60
C LEU A 59 -32.30 6.04 15.47
N ARG A 60 -31.93 7.31 15.65
CA ARG A 60 -32.79 8.27 16.34
C ARG A 60 -34.15 8.43 15.64
N LEU A 61 -34.17 8.41 14.30
CA LEU A 61 -35.41 8.44 13.53
C LEU A 61 -36.24 7.16 13.72
N TYR A 62 -35.63 5.98 13.67
CA TYR A 62 -36.32 4.72 13.92
C TYR A 62 -36.95 4.67 15.32
N TYR A 63 -36.25 5.21 16.32
CA TYR A 63 -36.79 5.35 17.66
C TYR A 63 -38.03 6.27 17.71
N ILE A 64 -37.94 7.46 17.11
CA ILE A 64 -39.06 8.43 17.06
C ILE A 64 -40.27 7.84 16.30
N GLN A 65 -40.02 7.13 15.20
CA GLN A 65 -41.05 6.49 14.38
C GLN A 65 -41.56 5.16 14.96
N GLN A 66 -41.10 4.77 16.17
CA GLN A 66 -41.48 3.52 16.84
C GLN A 66 -41.16 2.25 16.03
N PHE A 67 -40.16 2.29 15.16
CA PHE A 67 -39.64 1.12 14.45
C PHE A 67 -38.72 0.31 15.37
N ARG A 68 -39.28 -0.27 16.45
CA ARG A 68 -38.54 -0.89 17.57
C ARG A 68 -37.55 -1.97 17.12
N VAL A 69 -37.97 -2.87 16.23
CA VAL A 69 -37.10 -3.95 15.75
C VAL A 69 -35.93 -3.38 14.96
N ALA A 70 -36.19 -2.48 14.00
CA ALA A 70 -35.15 -1.82 13.20
C ALA A 70 -34.19 -0.97 14.03
N PHE A 71 -34.69 -0.34 15.10
CA PHE A 71 -33.86 0.38 16.05
C PHE A 71 -32.90 -0.54 16.81
N LEU A 72 -33.40 -1.64 17.39
CA LEU A 72 -32.57 -2.55 18.20
C LEU A 72 -31.53 -3.29 17.36
N THR A 73 -31.91 -3.84 16.21
CA THR A 73 -31.00 -4.53 15.31
C THR A 73 -29.99 -3.57 14.69
N GLY A 74 -30.43 -2.36 14.33
CA GLY A 74 -29.56 -1.30 13.84
C GLY A 74 -28.58 -0.79 14.89
N LEU A 75 -28.99 -0.70 16.16
CA LEU A 75 -28.11 -0.32 17.26
C LEU A 75 -27.02 -1.38 17.49
N PHE A 76 -27.38 -2.66 17.40
CA PHE A 76 -26.40 -3.75 17.45
C PHE A 76 -25.39 -3.65 16.30
N ALA A 77 -25.87 -3.47 15.06
CA ALA A 77 -25.01 -3.28 13.89
C ALA A 77 -24.11 -2.03 13.99
N PHE A 78 -24.62 -0.94 14.56
CA PHE A 78 -23.85 0.28 14.80
C PHE A 78 -22.62 0.02 15.68
N PHE A 79 -22.79 -0.70 16.78
CA PHE A 79 -21.67 -1.00 17.69
C PHE A 79 -20.68 -2.00 17.10
N THR A 80 -21.13 -3.01 16.35
CA THR A 80 -20.21 -3.93 15.67
C THR A 80 -19.42 -3.22 14.57
N THR A 81 -20.05 -2.28 13.85
CA THR A 81 -19.38 -1.49 12.81
C THR A 81 -18.37 -0.53 13.43
N LEU A 82 -18.72 0.13 14.54
CA LEU A 82 -17.78 0.96 15.30
C LEU A 82 -16.56 0.15 15.75
N LEU A 83 -16.79 -1.04 16.32
CA LEU A 83 -15.72 -1.95 16.73
C LEU A 83 -14.82 -2.34 15.54
N ARG A 84 -15.41 -2.69 14.39
CA ARG A 84 -14.66 -3.02 13.17
C ARG A 84 -13.83 -1.84 12.67
N VAL A 85 -14.38 -0.63 12.66
CA VAL A 85 -13.69 0.58 12.21
C VAL A 85 -12.49 0.89 13.09
N VAL A 86 -12.66 0.85 14.42
CA VAL A 86 -11.57 1.06 15.38
C VAL A 86 -10.48 0.02 15.18
N LEU A 87 -10.85 -1.26 15.09
CA LEU A 87 -9.90 -2.35 14.91
C LEU A 87 -9.11 -2.21 13.60
N LEU A 88 -9.79 -1.91 12.48
CA LEU A 88 -9.14 -1.74 11.19
C LEU A 88 -8.24 -0.50 11.18
N TYR A 89 -8.64 0.60 11.83
CA TYR A 89 -7.79 1.77 11.97
C TYR A 89 -6.51 1.46 12.76
N CYS A 90 -6.59 0.69 13.85
CA CYS A 90 -5.41 0.23 14.61
C CYS A 90 -4.49 -0.73 13.82
N ILE A 91 -5.02 -1.42 12.81
CA ILE A 91 -4.23 -2.27 11.90
C ILE A 91 -3.56 -1.41 10.82
N LEU A 92 -4.29 -0.44 10.26
CA LEU A 92 -3.81 0.45 9.20
C LEU A 92 -2.78 1.48 9.72
N PHE A 93 -3.03 2.06 10.88
CA PHE A 93 -2.10 2.95 11.58
C PHE A 93 -1.34 2.09 12.57
N PRO A 94 -0.01 1.85 12.40
CA PRO A 94 0.73 0.76 13.04
C PRO A 94 0.99 1.03 14.54
N LEU A 95 -0.08 1.18 15.32
CA LEU A 95 -0.04 1.27 16.77
C LEU A 95 0.31 -0.09 17.35
N THR A 96 -0.22 -1.20 16.81
CA THR A 96 0.10 -2.57 17.26
C THR A 96 -0.29 -3.65 16.24
N ARG A 97 0.61 -4.58 15.90
CA ARG A 97 0.26 -5.83 15.16
C ARG A 97 -0.58 -6.81 16.00
N ALA A 98 -0.70 -6.57 17.30
CA ALA A 98 -1.42 -7.43 18.26
C ALA A 98 -2.89 -7.69 17.88
N PHE A 99 -3.50 -6.80 17.10
CA PHE A 99 -4.92 -6.86 16.79
C PHE A 99 -5.28 -7.61 15.50
N GLN A 100 -4.30 -7.99 14.67
CA GLN A 100 -4.56 -8.59 13.36
C GLN A 100 -5.34 -9.91 13.45
N GLY A 101 -5.09 -10.72 14.48
CA GLY A 101 -5.76 -12.01 14.67
C GLY A 101 -7.26 -11.91 14.99
N TYR A 102 -7.73 -10.78 15.52
CA TYR A 102 -9.13 -10.58 15.88
C TYR A 102 -10.00 -10.08 14.73
N TYR A 103 -9.37 -9.53 13.68
CA TYR A 103 -10.11 -8.88 12.58
C TYR A 103 -11.09 -9.79 11.85
N PRO A 104 -10.76 -11.05 11.48
CA PRO A 104 -11.73 -11.93 10.82
C PRO A 104 -12.97 -12.19 11.67
N PHE A 105 -12.81 -12.38 12.98
CA PHE A 105 -13.93 -12.62 13.90
C PHE A 105 -14.85 -11.40 14.00
N VAL A 106 -14.27 -10.21 14.18
CA VAL A 106 -15.03 -8.95 14.23
C VAL A 106 -15.73 -8.67 12.91
N LEU A 107 -15.10 -8.99 11.78
CA LEU A 107 -15.71 -8.84 10.46
C LEU A 107 -16.93 -9.76 10.27
N VAL A 108 -16.84 -11.03 10.68
CA VAL A 108 -17.99 -11.97 10.61
C VAL A 108 -19.13 -11.48 11.51
N LEU A 109 -18.82 -11.07 12.73
CA LEU A 109 -19.81 -10.52 13.67
C LEU A 109 -20.51 -9.29 13.09
N ASP A 110 -19.75 -8.37 12.50
CA ASP A 110 -20.29 -7.16 11.89
C ASP A 110 -21.19 -7.46 10.68
N LEU A 111 -20.77 -8.39 9.81
CA LEU A 111 -21.60 -8.81 8.66
C LEU A 111 -22.90 -9.47 9.12
N ALA A 112 -22.87 -10.31 10.16
CA ALA A 112 -24.06 -10.94 10.73
C ALA A 112 -25.02 -9.90 11.34
N ALA A 113 -24.48 -8.92 12.07
CA ALA A 113 -25.27 -7.82 12.63
C ALA A 113 -25.93 -6.97 11.54
N ASN A 114 -25.19 -6.67 10.46
CA ASN A 114 -25.72 -5.93 9.32
C ASN A 114 -26.80 -6.70 8.54
N LEU A 115 -26.68 -8.03 8.39
CA LEU A 115 -27.73 -8.88 7.82
C LEU A 115 -29.01 -8.84 8.66
N LEU A 116 -28.88 -8.87 9.99
CA LEU A 116 -30.02 -8.77 10.90
C LEU A 116 -30.69 -7.38 10.79
N ALA A 117 -29.90 -6.30 10.78
CA ALA A 117 -30.40 -4.94 10.60
C ALA A 117 -31.11 -4.77 9.24
N ALA A 118 -30.51 -5.26 8.15
CA ALA A 118 -31.10 -5.24 6.82
C ALA A 118 -32.44 -6.02 6.76
N SER A 119 -32.48 -7.22 7.34
CA SER A 119 -33.69 -8.04 7.40
C SER A 119 -34.82 -7.35 8.18
N SER A 120 -34.48 -6.64 9.27
CA SER A 120 -35.46 -5.89 10.03
C SER A 120 -36.09 -4.73 9.25
N LEU A 121 -35.34 -4.08 8.37
CA LEU A 121 -35.89 -3.04 7.48
C LEU A 121 -36.85 -3.62 6.43
N MET A 122 -36.73 -4.90 6.10
CA MET A 122 -37.60 -5.57 5.14
C MET A 122 -38.87 -6.17 5.77
N LEU A 123 -38.71 -6.80 6.94
CA LEU A 123 -39.71 -7.68 7.54
C LEU A 123 -40.50 -7.04 8.69
N SER A 124 -39.99 -5.95 9.26
CA SER A 124 -40.69 -5.22 10.33
C SER A 124 -41.62 -4.12 9.77
N PRO A 125 -42.40 -3.41 10.60
CA PRO A 125 -43.23 -2.28 10.16
C PRO A 125 -42.49 -1.21 9.34
N ALA A 126 -41.17 -1.05 9.52
CA ALA A 126 -40.33 -0.18 8.70
C ALA A 126 -40.41 -0.53 7.20
N GLY A 127 -40.53 -1.82 6.85
CA GLY A 127 -40.58 -2.32 5.48
C GLY A 127 -41.88 -2.03 4.74
N ARG A 128 -42.87 -1.42 5.40
CA ARG A 128 -44.05 -0.87 4.72
C ARG A 128 -43.69 0.34 3.85
N ASN A 129 -42.60 1.04 4.17
CA ASN A 129 -42.08 2.09 3.32
C ASN A 129 -41.17 1.52 2.22
N GLY A 130 -41.45 1.86 0.95
CA GLY A 130 -40.71 1.34 -0.20
C GLY A 130 -39.21 1.67 -0.19
N TRP A 131 -38.81 2.85 0.28
CA TRP A 131 -37.40 3.24 0.38
C TRP A 131 -36.65 2.50 1.49
N LEU A 132 -37.26 2.37 2.68
CA LEU A 132 -36.64 1.60 3.76
C LEU A 132 -36.55 0.11 3.42
N LYS A 133 -37.57 -0.43 2.74
CA LYS A 133 -37.53 -1.80 2.21
C LYS A 133 -36.41 -1.98 1.18
N ALA A 134 -36.27 -1.04 0.24
CA ALA A 134 -35.19 -1.05 -0.75
C ALA A 134 -33.80 -0.93 -0.09
N ALA A 135 -33.66 -0.08 0.93
CA ALA A 135 -32.45 0.02 1.74
C ALA A 135 -32.10 -1.31 2.42
N GLY A 136 -33.10 -1.98 3.00
CA GLY A 136 -32.97 -3.31 3.58
C GLY A 136 -32.51 -4.36 2.56
N VAL A 137 -33.17 -4.44 1.40
CA VAL A 137 -32.79 -5.37 0.31
C VAL A 137 -31.35 -5.12 -0.17
N SER A 138 -31.00 -3.87 -0.45
CA SER A 138 -29.65 -3.51 -0.89
C SER A 138 -28.60 -3.85 0.17
N SER A 139 -28.85 -3.53 1.43
CA SER A 139 -27.95 -3.83 2.55
C SER A 139 -27.76 -5.33 2.74
N PHE A 140 -28.83 -6.11 2.60
CA PHE A 140 -28.79 -7.56 2.70
C PHE A 140 -27.94 -8.18 1.58
N LEU A 141 -28.14 -7.74 0.33
CA LEU A 141 -27.36 -8.21 -0.81
C LEU A 141 -25.88 -7.86 -0.67
N VAL A 142 -25.57 -6.66 -0.19
CA VAL A 142 -24.18 -6.24 0.03
C VAL A 142 -23.53 -7.06 1.14
N ALA A 143 -24.18 -7.21 2.29
CA ALA A 143 -23.61 -7.95 3.43
C ALA A 143 -23.47 -9.46 3.14
N SER A 144 -24.43 -10.07 2.45
CA SER A 144 -24.35 -11.48 2.04
C SER A 144 -23.24 -11.71 1.00
N SER A 145 -23.09 -10.80 0.03
CA SER A 145 -22.00 -10.87 -0.94
C SER A 145 -20.63 -10.67 -0.28
N ALA A 146 -20.52 -9.76 0.70
CA ALA A 146 -19.29 -9.57 1.47
C ALA A 146 -18.93 -10.83 2.27
N LEU A 147 -19.91 -11.47 2.89
CA LEU A 147 -19.72 -12.72 3.63
C LEU A 147 -19.28 -13.86 2.69
N ALA A 148 -19.90 -13.99 1.51
CA ALA A 148 -19.50 -14.98 0.52
C ALA A 148 -18.06 -14.75 0.03
N LEU A 149 -17.70 -13.50 -0.28
CA LEU A 149 -16.33 -13.15 -0.66
C LEU A 149 -15.32 -13.43 0.46
N LEU A 150 -15.70 -13.19 1.71
CA LEU A 150 -14.86 -13.53 2.87
C LEU A 150 -14.63 -15.04 2.95
N ILE A 151 -15.68 -15.85 2.83
CA ILE A 151 -15.56 -17.33 2.84
C ILE A 151 -14.66 -17.80 1.71
N VAL A 152 -14.86 -17.29 0.49
CA VAL A 152 -14.01 -17.61 -0.67
C VAL A 152 -12.56 -17.21 -0.39
N SER A 153 -12.32 -16.03 0.19
CA SER A 153 -10.97 -15.57 0.51
C SER A 153 -10.28 -16.44 1.56
N ILE A 154 -11.03 -16.96 2.55
CA ILE A 154 -10.52 -17.89 3.56
C ILE A 154 -10.25 -19.27 2.96
N GLN A 155 -11.02 -19.71 1.97
CA GLN A 155 -10.78 -21.01 1.32
C GLN A 155 -9.59 -20.97 0.35
N LEU A 156 -9.33 -19.81 -0.26
CA LEU A 156 -8.19 -19.59 -1.15
C LEU A 156 -6.86 -19.33 -0.41
N TYR A 157 -6.78 -19.58 0.90
CA TYR A 157 -5.67 -19.20 1.80
C TYR A 157 -4.26 -19.72 1.47
N SER A 158 -4.05 -20.39 0.33
CA SER A 158 -2.72 -20.64 -0.22
C SER A 158 -2.21 -19.50 -1.12
N GLY A 159 -2.96 -18.41 -1.34
CA GLY A 159 -2.50 -17.30 -2.17
C GLY A 159 -3.31 -16.00 -2.06
N ARG A 160 -2.79 -14.94 -2.70
CA ARG A 160 -3.43 -13.61 -2.80
C ARG A 160 -4.83 -13.67 -3.43
N PRO A 161 -5.71 -12.69 -3.15
CA PRO A 161 -6.92 -12.44 -3.94
C PRO A 161 -6.60 -12.53 -5.43
N THR A 162 -7.37 -13.32 -6.17
CA THR A 162 -7.26 -13.29 -7.62
C THR A 162 -7.68 -11.90 -8.12
N PRO A 163 -7.18 -11.41 -9.28
CA PRO A 163 -7.65 -10.15 -9.86
C PRO A 163 -9.17 -10.09 -10.02
N THR A 164 -9.80 -11.25 -10.19
CA THR A 164 -11.26 -11.40 -10.20
C THR A 164 -11.88 -11.08 -8.84
N LEU A 165 -11.32 -11.59 -7.75
CA LEU A 165 -11.80 -11.31 -6.38
C LEU A 165 -11.70 -9.83 -6.04
N GLU A 166 -10.61 -9.17 -6.43
CA GLU A 166 -10.43 -7.72 -6.22
C GLU A 166 -11.50 -6.90 -6.98
N LYS A 167 -11.83 -7.28 -8.22
CA LYS A 167 -12.91 -6.65 -8.99
C LYS A 167 -14.27 -6.82 -8.33
N TRP A 168 -14.55 -8.00 -7.77
CA TRP A 168 -15.79 -8.23 -7.03
C TRP A 168 -15.86 -7.39 -5.76
N GLN A 169 -14.77 -7.31 -4.99
CA GLN A 169 -14.69 -6.45 -3.80
C GLN A 169 -14.89 -4.96 -4.16
N LEU A 170 -14.33 -4.52 -5.29
CA LEU A 170 -14.52 -3.16 -5.79
C LEU A 170 -15.99 -2.89 -6.14
N GLY A 171 -16.60 -3.76 -6.95
CA GLY A 171 -18.01 -3.63 -7.33
C GLY A 171 -18.91 -3.60 -6.10
N LEU A 172 -18.61 -4.44 -5.11
CA LEU A 172 -19.36 -4.48 -3.85
C LEU A 172 -19.21 -3.19 -3.04
N SER A 173 -18.01 -2.63 -2.96
CA SER A 173 -17.74 -1.36 -2.26
C SER A 173 -18.45 -0.19 -2.92
N PHE A 174 -18.50 -0.17 -4.26
CA PHE A 174 -19.27 0.81 -5.02
C PHE A 174 -20.76 0.69 -4.74
N MET A 175 -21.32 -0.53 -4.76
CA MET A 175 -22.73 -0.77 -4.44
C MET A 175 -23.07 -0.37 -3.00
N ALA A 176 -22.19 -0.66 -2.03
CA ALA A 176 -22.36 -0.23 -0.65
C ALA A 176 -22.42 1.30 -0.53
N SER A 177 -21.58 2.01 -1.30
CA SER A 177 -21.53 3.47 -1.30
C SER A 177 -22.84 4.12 -1.77
N LEU A 178 -23.67 3.42 -2.54
CA LEU A 178 -24.97 3.93 -3.02
C LEU A 178 -26.12 3.79 -2.01
N GLN A 179 -25.96 3.00 -0.95
CA GLN A 179 -27.01 2.75 0.05
C GLN A 179 -27.61 4.01 0.69
N PRO A 180 -26.85 5.09 0.98
CA PRO A 180 -27.42 6.32 1.53
C PRO A 180 -28.55 6.92 0.68
N LEU A 181 -28.57 6.67 -0.65
CA LEU A 181 -29.62 7.17 -1.55
C LEU A 181 -31.01 6.69 -1.15
N PHE A 182 -31.14 5.44 -0.67
CA PHE A 182 -32.44 4.93 -0.25
C PHE A 182 -32.95 5.66 1.00
N PHE A 183 -32.07 5.95 1.95
CA PHE A 183 -32.43 6.72 3.14
C PHE A 183 -32.73 8.20 2.83
N VAL A 184 -32.01 8.79 1.87
CA VAL A 184 -32.33 10.12 1.32
C VAL A 184 -33.73 10.12 0.70
N GLY A 185 -34.07 9.11 -0.10
CA GLY A 185 -35.40 8.96 -0.68
C GLY A 185 -36.51 8.84 0.38
N TYR A 186 -36.27 8.08 1.46
CA TYR A 186 -37.18 7.99 2.60
C TYR A 186 -37.43 9.36 3.25
N LEU A 187 -36.36 10.10 3.53
CA LEU A 187 -36.43 11.42 4.16
C LEU A 187 -37.08 12.47 3.26
N TRP A 188 -36.90 12.37 1.94
CA TRP A 188 -37.55 13.26 0.99
C TRP A 188 -39.07 13.01 0.94
N GLN A 189 -39.52 11.76 1.00
CA GLN A 189 -40.96 11.44 1.06
C GLN A 189 -41.64 11.84 2.38
N HIS A 190 -40.86 12.01 3.45
CA HIS A 190 -41.37 12.39 4.76
C HIS A 190 -40.75 13.73 5.15
N PRO A 191 -41.10 14.84 4.48
CA PRO A 191 -40.55 16.13 4.85
C PRO A 191 -40.89 16.46 6.32
N PRO A 192 -40.01 17.17 7.02
CA PRO A 192 -40.30 17.58 8.39
C PRO A 192 -41.58 18.42 8.42
N ALA A 193 -42.35 18.30 9.51
CA ALA A 193 -43.52 19.14 9.72
C ALA A 193 -43.12 20.63 9.66
N PRO A 194 -43.98 21.52 9.13
CA PRO A 194 -43.72 22.96 9.12
C PRO A 194 -43.44 23.42 10.55
N SER A 195 -42.34 24.16 10.73
CA SER A 195 -41.83 24.58 12.03
C SER A 195 -42.84 25.49 12.75
N GLN A 196 -43.31 25.06 13.92
CA GLN A 196 -43.98 25.93 14.89
C GLN A 196 -42.94 26.86 15.54
N PRO A 197 -43.29 28.09 15.97
CA PRO A 197 -42.35 29.02 16.62
C PRO A 197 -41.61 28.44 17.83
N SER A 198 -42.20 27.45 18.50
CA SER A 198 -41.63 26.71 19.64
C SER A 198 -40.75 25.51 19.26
N ASP A 199 -40.59 25.18 17.97
CA ASP A 199 -39.85 23.98 17.52
C ASP A 199 -38.32 24.15 17.51
N SER A 200 -37.82 25.35 17.85
CA SER A 200 -36.39 25.59 18.08
C SER A 200 -35.95 25.15 19.49
N ASN A 201 -36.32 23.93 19.91
CA ASN A 201 -35.94 23.35 21.21
C ASN A 201 -34.45 22.96 21.31
N LEU A 202 -33.59 23.36 20.36
CA LEU A 202 -32.14 23.19 20.48
C LEU A 202 -31.54 24.49 21.00
N SER A 203 -30.81 24.39 22.10
CA SER A 203 -29.98 25.47 22.60
C SER A 203 -28.96 25.91 21.54
N SER A 204 -28.56 27.18 21.55
CA SER A 204 -27.63 27.76 20.58
C SER A 204 -26.32 26.97 20.43
N TRP A 205 -25.80 26.42 21.54
CA TRP A 205 -24.59 25.60 21.52
C TRP A 205 -24.77 24.26 20.78
N GLN A 206 -25.95 23.64 20.84
CA GLN A 206 -26.23 22.38 20.13
C GLN A 206 -26.28 22.59 18.62
N THR A 207 -26.87 23.70 18.18
CA THR A 207 -26.89 24.09 16.76
C THR A 207 -25.48 24.38 16.26
N ASN A 208 -24.70 25.15 17.03
CA ASN A 208 -23.30 25.44 16.71
C ASN A 208 -22.45 24.15 16.61
N LEU A 209 -22.67 23.18 17.49
CA LEU A 209 -21.97 21.89 17.45
C LEU A 209 -22.29 21.10 16.18
N ILE A 210 -23.56 21.10 15.75
CA ILE A 210 -23.99 20.44 14.51
C ILE A 210 -23.35 21.11 13.30
N ASP A 211 -23.36 22.43 13.23
CA ASP A 211 -22.77 23.17 12.11
C ASP A 211 -21.25 23.03 12.07
N ALA A 212 -20.58 23.03 13.23
CA ALA A 212 -19.16 22.69 13.32
C ALA A 212 -18.89 21.27 12.81
N ALA A 213 -19.69 20.27 13.19
CA ALA A 213 -19.54 18.90 12.71
C ALA A 213 -19.71 18.79 11.18
N ARG A 214 -20.66 19.55 10.60
CA ARG A 214 -20.85 19.62 9.14
C ARG A 214 -19.64 20.20 8.43
N LEU A 215 -19.10 21.32 8.94
CA LEU A 215 -17.90 21.97 8.40
C LEU A 215 -16.67 21.07 8.53
N ILE A 216 -16.48 20.41 9.67
CA ILE A 216 -15.40 19.45 9.88
C ILE A 216 -15.50 18.29 8.88
N GLY A 217 -16.71 17.77 8.64
CA GLY A 217 -16.95 16.72 7.65
C GLY A 217 -16.55 17.13 6.23
N ILE A 218 -16.96 18.33 5.78
CA ILE A 218 -16.58 18.87 4.47
C ILE A 218 -15.06 19.09 4.39
N ALA A 219 -14.47 19.71 5.42
CA ALA A 219 -13.04 19.96 5.45
C ALA A 219 -12.26 18.64 5.41
N ALA A 220 -12.66 17.63 6.18
CA ALA A 220 -12.04 16.30 6.17
C ALA A 220 -12.14 15.66 4.77
N PHE A 221 -13.31 15.73 4.12
CA PHE A 221 -13.45 15.22 2.76
C PHE A 221 -12.52 15.93 1.76
N LEU A 222 -12.48 17.27 1.78
CA LEU A 222 -11.66 18.04 0.85
C LEU A 222 -10.15 17.84 1.11
N PHE A 223 -9.68 18.05 2.34
CA PHE A 223 -8.25 18.00 2.64
C PHE A 223 -7.69 16.58 2.56
N LEU A 224 -8.37 15.60 3.17
CA LEU A 224 -7.89 14.21 3.14
C LEU A 224 -8.14 13.59 1.77
N GLY A 225 -9.23 13.96 1.10
CA GLY A 225 -9.54 13.47 -0.24
C GLY A 225 -8.53 13.94 -1.29
N VAL A 226 -8.18 15.23 -1.30
CA VAL A 226 -7.14 15.76 -2.20
C VAL A 226 -5.78 15.11 -1.92
N SER A 227 -5.43 14.94 -0.65
CA SER A 227 -4.16 14.29 -0.26
C SER A 227 -4.11 12.83 -0.74
N LEU A 228 -5.18 12.07 -0.50
CA LEU A 228 -5.30 10.69 -0.93
C LEU A 228 -5.29 10.55 -2.47
N PHE A 229 -5.99 11.43 -3.18
CA PHE A 229 -5.96 11.46 -4.65
C PHE A 229 -4.56 11.76 -5.18
N GLY A 230 -3.89 12.78 -4.64
CA GLY A 230 -2.54 13.15 -5.06
C GLY A 230 -1.52 12.04 -4.81
N GLU A 231 -1.58 11.37 -3.66
CA GLU A 231 -0.77 10.18 -3.36
C GLU A 231 -1.08 9.03 -4.33
N GLY A 232 -2.36 8.71 -4.53
CA GLY A 232 -2.79 7.63 -5.41
C GLY A 232 -2.37 7.83 -6.87
N ILE A 233 -2.57 9.03 -7.42
CA ILE A 233 -2.14 9.35 -8.79
C ILE A 233 -0.62 9.23 -8.92
N ARG A 234 0.16 9.78 -7.97
CA ARG A 234 1.62 9.65 -7.99
C ARG A 234 2.09 8.19 -7.90
N ALA A 235 1.34 7.33 -7.24
CA ALA A 235 1.64 5.90 -7.16
C ALA A 235 1.32 5.13 -8.47
N SER A 236 0.40 5.65 -9.29
CA SER A 236 -0.04 5.03 -10.55
C SER A 236 0.81 5.41 -11.76
N TYR A 237 1.42 6.59 -11.78
CA TYR A 237 2.17 7.09 -12.95
C TYR A 237 3.69 7.08 -12.72
N PRO A 238 4.50 6.80 -13.77
CA PRO A 238 5.94 6.90 -13.66
C PRO A 238 6.42 8.33 -13.38
N GLN A 239 7.44 8.45 -12.52
CA GLN A 239 8.10 9.73 -12.25
C GLN A 239 8.78 10.29 -13.51
N PRO A 240 8.89 11.63 -13.67
CA PRO A 240 9.58 12.23 -14.82
C PRO A 240 11.00 11.70 -15.04
N GLU A 241 11.74 11.46 -13.96
CA GLU A 241 13.08 10.88 -13.98
C GLU A 241 13.06 9.47 -14.56
N ALA A 242 12.09 8.63 -14.18
CA ALA A 242 11.94 7.28 -14.71
C ALA A 242 11.63 7.30 -16.21
N ILE A 243 10.77 8.21 -16.66
CA ILE A 243 10.44 8.40 -18.08
C ILE A 243 11.68 8.83 -18.88
N LYS A 244 12.49 9.74 -18.31
CA LYS A 244 13.75 10.18 -18.93
C LYS A 244 14.71 9.00 -19.11
N GLN A 245 14.89 8.18 -18.06
CA GLN A 245 15.77 7.02 -18.13
C GLN A 245 15.25 5.95 -19.10
N ALA A 246 13.93 5.75 -19.18
CA ALA A 246 13.33 4.77 -20.10
C ALA A 246 13.68 5.00 -21.57
N ARG A 247 14.13 6.21 -21.96
CA ARG A 247 14.56 6.54 -23.32
C ARG A 247 15.93 5.94 -23.68
N ILE A 248 16.80 5.70 -22.70
CA ILE A 248 18.15 5.17 -22.94
C ILE A 248 18.28 3.69 -22.58
N PHE A 249 17.39 3.15 -21.74
CA PHE A 249 17.36 1.73 -21.39
C PHE A 249 16.53 0.91 -22.40
N GLU A 250 17.09 -0.22 -22.84
CA GLU A 250 16.39 -1.23 -23.63
C GLU A 250 15.29 -1.90 -22.78
N ALA A 251 14.05 -1.91 -23.26
CA ALA A 251 12.93 -2.61 -22.63
C ALA A 251 12.93 -4.08 -23.02
N ARG A 252 12.96 -5.00 -22.05
CA ARG A 252 12.99 -6.44 -22.30
C ARG A 252 12.09 -7.19 -21.33
N THR A 253 11.71 -8.41 -21.70
CA THR A 253 11.00 -9.36 -20.84
C THR A 253 11.74 -10.68 -20.87
N PHE A 254 11.90 -11.31 -19.71
CA PHE A 254 12.54 -12.61 -19.57
C PHE A 254 11.55 -13.62 -19.03
N THR A 255 11.54 -14.81 -19.63
CA THR A 255 10.77 -15.96 -19.15
C THR A 255 11.74 -17.06 -18.74
N ASN A 256 11.67 -17.51 -17.48
CA ASN A 256 12.53 -18.60 -17.03
C ASN A 256 11.93 -19.98 -17.41
N ARG A 257 12.65 -21.06 -17.11
CA ARG A 257 12.22 -22.44 -17.41
C ARG A 257 10.93 -22.86 -16.69
N ARG A 258 10.54 -22.17 -15.62
CA ARG A 258 9.29 -22.42 -14.87
C ARG A 258 8.09 -21.66 -15.44
N GLY A 259 8.30 -20.82 -16.47
CA GLY A 259 7.26 -19.97 -17.03
C GLY A 259 7.05 -18.65 -16.27
N ASP A 260 7.86 -18.36 -15.24
CA ASP A 260 7.83 -17.07 -14.57
C ASP A 260 8.28 -15.98 -15.57
N GLN A 261 7.58 -14.84 -15.64
CA GLN A 261 7.93 -13.71 -16.50
C GLN A 261 8.37 -12.49 -15.69
N LEU A 262 9.47 -11.84 -16.10
CA LEU A 262 10.02 -10.64 -15.48
C LEU A 262 10.30 -9.57 -16.54
N SER A 263 9.60 -8.45 -16.46
CA SER A 263 9.96 -7.25 -17.22
C SER A 263 11.18 -6.59 -16.60
N TYR A 264 12.10 -6.15 -17.45
CA TYR A 264 13.30 -5.46 -17.01
C TYR A 264 13.76 -4.43 -18.04
N ARG A 265 14.65 -3.57 -17.57
CA ARG A 265 15.34 -2.57 -18.36
C ARG A 265 16.84 -2.87 -18.30
N LEU A 266 17.50 -2.80 -19.45
CA LEU A 266 18.94 -3.03 -19.57
C LEU A 266 19.59 -1.82 -20.23
N LEU A 267 20.58 -1.24 -19.56
CA LEU A 267 21.50 -0.28 -20.17
C LEU A 267 22.86 -0.93 -20.35
N ARG A 268 23.42 -0.81 -21.55
CA ARG A 268 24.75 -1.30 -21.87
C ARG A 268 25.81 -0.23 -21.54
N PRO A 269 27.07 -0.61 -21.28
CA PRO A 269 28.17 0.34 -21.18
C PRO A 269 28.17 1.31 -22.38
N GLU A 270 28.57 2.56 -22.15
CA GLU A 270 28.78 3.49 -23.25
C GLU A 270 29.91 2.95 -24.15
N GLY A 271 29.68 2.88 -25.47
CA GLY A 271 30.66 2.31 -26.40
C GLY A 271 30.90 0.80 -26.24
N TYR A 272 29.91 0.03 -25.78
CA TYR A 272 30.03 -1.42 -25.55
C TYR A 272 30.74 -2.15 -26.70
N ASP A 273 31.82 -2.85 -26.32
CA ASP A 273 32.68 -3.68 -27.18
C ASP A 273 32.69 -5.11 -26.64
N SER A 274 32.22 -6.07 -27.43
CA SER A 274 32.11 -7.47 -27.01
C SER A 274 33.46 -8.16 -26.74
N THR A 275 34.59 -7.57 -27.14
CA THR A 275 35.92 -8.11 -26.83
C THR A 275 36.38 -7.79 -25.41
N GLN A 276 35.73 -6.83 -24.73
CA GLN A 276 36.04 -6.41 -23.38
C GLN A 276 35.01 -6.94 -22.37
N ARG A 277 35.44 -7.13 -21.12
CA ARG A 277 34.57 -7.59 -20.02
C ARG A 277 34.16 -6.41 -19.13
N TYR A 278 32.86 -6.23 -18.93
CA TYR A 278 32.30 -5.10 -18.17
C TYR A 278 31.61 -5.55 -16.87
N PRO A 279 31.66 -4.75 -15.79
CA PRO A 279 30.81 -4.96 -14.62
C PRO A 279 29.33 -4.93 -14.95
N LEU A 280 28.51 -5.47 -14.06
CA LEU A 280 27.05 -5.32 -14.09
C LEU A 280 26.53 -4.90 -12.72
N VAL A 281 25.73 -3.82 -12.69
CA VAL A 281 25.00 -3.35 -11.51
C VAL A 281 23.54 -3.78 -11.62
N VAL A 282 23.06 -4.54 -10.64
CA VAL A 282 21.64 -4.85 -10.45
C VAL A 282 21.03 -3.78 -9.55
N SER A 283 20.12 -2.98 -10.10
CA SER A 283 19.35 -1.97 -9.37
C SER A 283 17.99 -2.55 -8.98
N LEU A 284 17.79 -2.78 -7.69
CA LEU A 284 16.53 -3.28 -7.13
C LEU A 284 15.70 -2.10 -6.64
N HIS A 285 14.56 -1.85 -7.29
CA HIS A 285 13.71 -0.71 -6.93
C HIS A 285 13.06 -0.86 -5.55
N GLY A 286 12.79 0.28 -4.91
CA GLY A 286 11.94 0.40 -3.72
C GLY A 286 10.45 0.27 -4.02
N GLY A 287 9.57 0.43 -3.03
CA GLY A 287 8.12 0.26 -3.22
C GLY A 287 7.51 1.15 -4.32
N ALA A 288 8.08 2.32 -4.58
CA ALA A 288 7.63 3.22 -5.66
C ALA A 288 7.90 2.68 -7.08
N GLY A 289 8.80 1.71 -7.23
CA GLY A 289 9.14 1.12 -8.52
C GLY A 289 8.27 -0.06 -8.94
N TYR A 290 7.37 -0.53 -8.06
CA TYR A 290 6.45 -1.63 -8.38
C TYR A 290 5.66 -1.33 -9.64
N GLY A 291 5.39 -2.36 -10.45
CA GLY A 291 4.51 -2.19 -11.61
C GLY A 291 4.67 -3.26 -12.68
N THR A 292 4.03 -2.99 -13.81
CA THR A 292 4.13 -3.78 -15.05
C THR A 292 4.36 -2.88 -16.28
N ASP A 293 4.54 -1.57 -16.07
CA ASP A 293 4.79 -0.58 -17.14
C ASP A 293 6.22 -0.64 -17.69
N ASN A 294 7.11 -1.35 -17.01
CA ASN A 294 8.54 -1.42 -17.30
C ASN A 294 9.22 -0.04 -17.35
N ILE A 295 8.78 0.94 -16.56
CA ILE A 295 9.32 2.30 -16.48
C ILE A 295 9.60 2.70 -15.02
N ARG A 296 8.63 2.53 -14.10
CA ARG A 296 8.69 3.05 -12.72
C ARG A 296 9.94 2.63 -11.94
N GLN A 297 10.49 1.45 -12.23
CA GLN A 297 11.70 0.96 -11.55
C GLN A 297 12.95 1.81 -11.82
N LEU A 298 12.92 2.69 -12.82
CA LEU A 298 14.08 3.48 -13.23
C LEU A 298 14.33 4.75 -12.39
N ALA A 299 13.49 5.02 -11.39
CA ALA A 299 13.63 6.18 -10.51
C ALA A 299 14.68 6.01 -9.40
N SER A 300 15.29 4.83 -9.25
CA SER A 300 16.24 4.54 -8.16
C SER A 300 17.49 5.42 -8.22
N TRP A 301 18.03 5.77 -7.04
CA TRP A 301 19.20 6.65 -6.91
C TRP A 301 20.40 6.15 -7.72
N GLU A 302 20.71 4.86 -7.65
CA GLU A 302 21.86 4.26 -8.34
C GLU A 302 21.73 4.37 -9.85
N ILE A 303 20.51 4.25 -10.40
CA ILE A 303 20.26 4.47 -11.84
C ILE A 303 20.53 5.93 -12.19
N GLN A 304 20.00 6.88 -11.40
CA GLN A 304 20.20 8.30 -11.67
C GLN A 304 21.69 8.67 -11.65
N ARG A 305 22.47 8.15 -10.70
CA ARG A 305 23.91 8.45 -10.62
C ARG A 305 24.74 7.77 -11.67
N LEU A 306 24.51 6.48 -11.94
CA LEU A 306 25.28 5.74 -12.95
C LEU A 306 25.00 6.20 -14.39
N THR A 307 23.84 6.82 -14.63
CA THR A 307 23.44 7.32 -15.96
C THR A 307 23.88 8.76 -16.22
N GLU A 308 24.44 9.46 -15.22
CA GLU A 308 25.09 10.75 -15.45
C GLU A 308 26.23 10.57 -16.47
N PRO A 309 26.36 11.46 -17.47
CA PRO A 309 27.38 11.30 -18.51
C PRO A 309 28.80 11.13 -17.98
N VAL A 310 29.15 11.82 -16.89
CA VAL A 310 30.48 11.69 -16.26
C VAL A 310 30.70 10.30 -15.67
N ASN A 311 29.71 9.74 -14.96
CA ASN A 311 29.81 8.44 -14.32
C ASN A 311 29.70 7.32 -15.35
N ARG A 312 28.87 7.48 -16.38
CA ARG A 312 28.71 6.49 -17.45
C ARG A 312 30.02 6.28 -18.24
N ARG A 313 30.80 7.35 -18.43
CA ARG A 313 32.15 7.29 -19.01
C ARG A 313 33.20 6.77 -18.03
N LYS A 314 33.17 7.24 -16.78
CA LYS A 314 34.16 6.84 -15.75
C LYS A 314 34.02 5.37 -15.33
N TYR A 315 32.78 4.86 -15.32
CA TYR A 315 32.43 3.52 -14.87
C TYR A 315 31.58 2.79 -15.92
N PRO A 316 32.18 2.38 -17.05
CA PRO A 316 31.45 1.67 -18.09
C PRO A 316 30.95 0.32 -17.56
N ALA A 317 29.63 0.19 -17.41
CA ALA A 317 29.00 -0.99 -16.84
C ALA A 317 27.61 -1.24 -17.43
N PHE A 318 27.17 -2.49 -17.33
CA PHE A 318 25.77 -2.82 -17.54
C PHE A 318 24.95 -2.37 -16.32
N ILE A 319 23.75 -1.87 -16.57
CA ILE A 319 22.76 -1.59 -15.52
C ILE A 319 21.52 -2.42 -15.81
N LEU A 320 21.23 -3.36 -14.91
CA LEU A 320 20.05 -4.21 -14.95
C LEU A 320 19.04 -3.69 -13.93
N ALA A 321 17.87 -3.28 -14.41
CA ALA A 321 16.77 -2.77 -13.58
C ALA A 321 15.51 -3.63 -13.81
N PRO A 322 15.35 -4.75 -13.08
CA PRO A 322 14.13 -5.56 -13.14
C PRO A 322 12.96 -4.82 -12.47
N GLN A 323 11.74 -5.07 -12.93
CA GLN A 323 10.53 -4.57 -12.28
C GLN A 323 9.79 -5.71 -11.57
N CYS A 324 9.61 -5.53 -10.26
CA CYS A 324 8.79 -6.39 -9.44
C CYS A 324 7.32 -5.99 -9.61
N SER A 325 6.44 -6.98 -9.78
CA SER A 325 5.00 -6.72 -9.70
C SER A 325 4.60 -6.45 -8.26
N ARG A 326 3.52 -5.68 -8.08
CA ARG A 326 2.99 -5.41 -6.74
C ARG A 326 2.68 -6.70 -6.02
N GLY A 327 3.09 -6.74 -4.76
CA GLY A 327 2.84 -7.89 -3.92
C GLY A 327 3.82 -9.04 -4.01
N SER A 328 4.78 -8.89 -4.89
CA SER A 328 6.00 -9.65 -4.89
C SER A 328 7.09 -8.87 -4.13
N SER A 329 8.22 -9.50 -3.84
CA SER A 329 9.41 -8.83 -3.32
C SER A 329 10.64 -9.36 -4.03
N TRP A 330 11.78 -8.75 -3.75
CA TRP A 330 13.08 -9.27 -4.15
C TRP A 330 13.59 -10.38 -3.20
N GLY A 331 12.77 -10.87 -2.28
CA GLY A 331 13.18 -11.74 -1.18
C GLY A 331 13.24 -11.00 0.17
N GLY A 332 13.51 -11.73 1.25
CA GLY A 332 13.68 -11.16 2.60
C GLY A 332 12.38 -10.69 3.30
N LEU A 333 11.22 -10.78 2.66
CA LEU A 333 9.92 -10.41 3.22
C LEU A 333 8.94 -11.59 3.15
N PRO A 334 8.62 -12.25 4.28
CA PRO A 334 7.90 -13.54 4.28
C PRO A 334 6.45 -13.46 3.79
N HIS A 335 5.84 -12.27 3.82
CA HIS A 335 4.45 -12.07 3.39
C HIS A 335 4.30 -11.71 1.90
N LEU A 336 5.40 -11.63 1.16
CA LEU A 336 5.42 -11.26 -0.25
C LEU A 336 6.02 -12.38 -1.10
N VAL A 337 5.53 -12.53 -2.34
CA VAL A 337 6.02 -13.56 -3.25
C VAL A 337 7.46 -13.23 -3.67
N PRO A 338 8.47 -14.04 -3.35
CA PRO A 338 9.84 -13.73 -3.71
C PRO A 338 10.07 -13.88 -5.22
N ARG A 339 10.81 -12.94 -5.81
CA ARG A 339 11.17 -12.88 -7.24
C ARG A 339 12.66 -12.97 -7.48
N ASP A 340 13.42 -13.33 -6.45
CA ASP A 340 14.86 -13.48 -6.48
C ASP A 340 15.32 -14.48 -7.55
N THR A 341 14.72 -15.66 -7.62
CA THR A 341 15.19 -16.75 -8.48
C THR A 341 15.16 -16.38 -9.97
N ILE A 342 14.09 -15.72 -10.43
CA ILE A 342 14.00 -15.28 -11.83
C ILE A 342 15.02 -14.17 -12.15
N VAL A 343 15.40 -13.33 -11.19
CA VAL A 343 16.47 -12.34 -11.39
C VAL A 343 17.82 -13.04 -11.54
N PHE A 344 18.11 -14.07 -10.75
CA PHE A 344 19.33 -14.86 -10.90
C PHE A 344 19.37 -15.66 -12.21
N ASP A 345 18.24 -16.23 -12.65
CA ASP A 345 18.11 -16.88 -13.96
C ASP A 345 18.40 -15.89 -15.10
N LEU A 346 17.86 -14.67 -15.00
CA LEU A 346 18.10 -13.59 -15.94
C LEU A 346 19.59 -13.18 -15.95
N LEU A 347 20.24 -13.03 -14.79
CA LEU A 347 21.67 -12.75 -14.72
C LEU A 347 22.51 -13.82 -15.45
N ASN A 348 22.14 -15.09 -15.31
CA ASN A 348 22.81 -16.18 -16.03
C ASN A 348 22.52 -16.17 -17.54
N ALA A 349 21.35 -15.71 -17.98
CA ALA A 349 21.08 -15.49 -19.40
C ALA A 349 21.92 -14.33 -19.97
N LEU A 350 21.94 -13.18 -19.28
CA LEU A 350 22.68 -12.00 -19.73
C LEU A 350 24.20 -12.25 -19.81
N LYS A 351 24.78 -13.00 -18.87
CA LYS A 351 26.21 -13.39 -18.93
C LYS A 351 26.57 -14.25 -20.15
N ARG A 352 25.60 -14.97 -20.73
CA ARG A 352 25.79 -15.75 -21.96
C ARG A 352 25.59 -14.89 -23.21
N GLU A 353 24.74 -13.87 -23.11
CA GLU A 353 24.43 -12.95 -24.20
C GLU A 353 25.49 -11.86 -24.38
N PHE A 354 26.06 -11.36 -23.29
CA PHE A 354 26.97 -10.21 -23.27
C PHE A 354 28.30 -10.51 -22.57
N SER A 355 29.32 -9.72 -22.89
CA SER A 355 30.64 -9.78 -22.26
C SER A 355 30.65 -9.15 -20.87
N ILE A 356 29.86 -9.73 -19.96
CA ILE A 356 29.81 -9.36 -18.55
C ILE A 356 30.94 -10.06 -17.80
N ASP A 357 31.58 -9.35 -16.88
CA ASP A 357 32.58 -9.87 -15.96
C ASP A 357 31.90 -10.53 -14.75
N PRO A 358 31.97 -11.87 -14.59
CA PRO A 358 31.32 -12.57 -13.49
C PRO A 358 31.94 -12.26 -12.12
N ASN A 359 33.12 -11.63 -12.06
CA ASN A 359 33.78 -11.23 -10.82
C ASN A 359 33.50 -9.77 -10.44
N ARG A 360 32.72 -9.04 -11.24
CA ARG A 360 32.30 -7.65 -10.98
C ARG A 360 30.79 -7.49 -11.16
N LEU A 361 30.05 -8.34 -10.46
CA LEU A 361 28.60 -8.20 -10.30
C LEU A 361 28.32 -7.43 -9.02
N TYR A 362 27.51 -6.38 -9.11
CA TYR A 362 27.15 -5.52 -7.99
C TYR A 362 25.63 -5.51 -7.82
N VAL A 363 25.14 -5.36 -6.59
CA VAL A 363 23.70 -5.22 -6.31
C VAL A 363 23.47 -4.03 -5.38
N ALA A 364 22.49 -3.20 -5.72
CA ALA A 364 22.09 -2.05 -4.92
C ALA A 364 20.57 -1.95 -4.90
N GLY A 365 20.02 -1.35 -3.84
CA GLY A 365 18.59 -1.11 -3.78
C GLY A 365 18.16 -0.36 -2.52
N HIS A 366 17.09 0.41 -2.65
CA HIS A 366 16.50 1.20 -1.58
C HIS A 366 15.19 0.60 -1.06
N SER A 367 14.97 0.62 0.26
CA SER A 367 13.73 0.16 0.88
C SER A 367 13.45 -1.32 0.58
N LEU A 368 12.37 -1.65 -0.13
CA LEU A 368 12.13 -2.98 -0.72
C LEU A 368 13.36 -3.52 -1.46
N GLY A 369 14.04 -2.66 -2.22
CA GLY A 369 15.30 -2.96 -2.89
C GLY A 369 16.41 -3.32 -1.91
N GLY A 370 16.48 -2.64 -0.76
CA GLY A 370 17.47 -2.90 0.28
C GLY A 370 17.23 -4.23 1.01
N TYR A 371 15.97 -4.60 1.28
CA TYR A 371 15.60 -5.97 1.70
C TYR A 371 16.06 -7.00 0.66
N GLY A 372 15.83 -6.69 -0.63
CA GLY A 372 16.30 -7.49 -1.74
C GLY A 372 17.80 -7.65 -1.79
N THR A 373 18.55 -6.56 -1.60
CA THR A 373 20.01 -6.57 -1.60
C THR A 373 20.54 -7.46 -0.49
N TRP A 374 20.03 -7.31 0.75
CA TRP A 374 20.38 -8.20 1.86
C TRP A 374 20.01 -9.65 1.58
N SER A 375 18.82 -9.90 1.06
CA SER A 375 18.36 -11.25 0.71
C SER A 375 19.26 -11.88 -0.36
N PHE A 376 19.61 -11.15 -1.41
CA PHE A 376 20.42 -11.65 -2.52
C PHE A 376 21.80 -12.11 -2.06
N ILE A 377 22.48 -11.30 -1.26
CA ILE A 377 23.83 -11.65 -0.77
C ILE A 377 23.80 -12.68 0.35
N GLY A 378 22.70 -12.76 1.12
CA GLY A 378 22.54 -13.75 2.19
C GLY A 378 22.16 -15.14 1.69
N THR A 379 21.32 -15.24 0.66
CA THR A 379 20.82 -16.54 0.16
C THR A 379 21.61 -17.10 -1.02
N ARG A 380 22.36 -16.25 -1.72
CA ARG A 380 23.23 -16.64 -2.85
C ARG A 380 24.66 -16.11 -2.64
N PRO A 381 25.37 -16.57 -1.60
CA PRO A 381 26.76 -16.17 -1.37
C PRO A 381 27.62 -16.43 -2.61
N GLY A 382 28.61 -15.56 -2.82
CA GLY A 382 29.54 -15.70 -3.93
C GLY A 382 29.03 -15.26 -5.29
N VAL A 383 27.78 -14.79 -5.47
CA VAL A 383 27.33 -14.24 -6.76
C VAL A 383 27.85 -12.81 -6.99
N PHE A 384 27.74 -11.96 -5.98
CA PHE A 384 28.08 -10.54 -6.08
C PHE A 384 29.46 -10.25 -5.46
N ALA A 385 30.20 -9.36 -6.10
CA ALA A 385 31.46 -8.82 -5.58
C ALA A 385 31.21 -7.73 -4.53
N ALA A 386 30.15 -6.94 -4.70
CA ALA A 386 29.79 -5.88 -3.77
C ALA A 386 28.29 -5.63 -3.69
N ALA A 387 27.86 -5.07 -2.56
CA ALA A 387 26.47 -4.73 -2.30
C ALA A 387 26.31 -3.35 -1.62
N LEU A 388 25.26 -2.63 -2.03
CA LEU A 388 24.80 -1.37 -1.44
C LEU A 388 23.35 -1.50 -0.94
N PRO A 389 23.11 -2.08 0.25
CA PRO A 389 21.78 -2.08 0.86
C PRO A 389 21.45 -0.68 1.41
N LEU A 390 20.37 -0.06 0.93
CA LEU A 390 19.96 1.30 1.31
C LEU A 390 18.60 1.25 2.03
N SER A 391 18.51 1.70 3.29
CA SER A 391 17.28 1.70 4.11
C SER A 391 16.50 0.37 4.06
N GLY A 392 17.20 -0.75 4.17
CA GLY A 392 16.63 -2.10 4.17
C GLY A 392 16.97 -2.85 5.45
N ALA A 393 16.27 -3.96 5.71
CA ALA A 393 16.63 -4.91 6.76
C ALA A 393 16.91 -6.29 6.16
N GLY A 394 17.70 -7.10 6.87
CA GLY A 394 18.06 -8.45 6.44
C GLY A 394 17.85 -9.47 7.56
N ASP A 395 18.14 -10.73 7.26
CA ASP A 395 18.11 -11.81 8.24
C ASP A 395 19.53 -11.99 8.84
N PRO A 396 19.74 -11.67 10.13
CA PRO A 396 21.04 -11.82 10.78
C PRO A 396 21.57 -13.27 10.79
N SER A 397 20.69 -14.28 10.67
CA SER A 397 21.10 -15.69 10.63
C SER A 397 21.92 -16.03 9.37
N LEU A 398 21.78 -15.23 8.32
CA LEU A 398 22.52 -15.38 7.06
C LEU A 398 23.88 -14.66 7.06
N ALA A 399 24.29 -14.04 8.17
CA ALA A 399 25.51 -13.23 8.25
C ALA A 399 26.79 -13.96 7.80
N LYS A 400 26.92 -15.25 8.12
CA LYS A 400 28.08 -16.07 7.71
C LYS A 400 28.23 -16.17 6.19
N ASN A 401 27.14 -16.07 5.44
CA ASN A 401 27.16 -16.11 3.98
C ASN A 401 27.69 -14.80 3.37
N MET A 402 27.77 -13.73 4.17
CA MET A 402 28.07 -12.38 3.70
C MET A 402 29.51 -11.93 4.02
N VAL A 403 30.30 -12.73 4.77
CA VAL A 403 31.59 -12.30 5.33
C VAL A 403 32.64 -11.94 4.26
N ASN A 404 32.56 -12.55 3.08
CA ASN A 404 33.49 -12.34 1.97
C ASN A 404 32.96 -11.36 0.91
N ILE A 405 31.88 -10.63 1.20
CA ILE A 405 31.24 -9.71 0.26
C ILE A 405 31.57 -8.28 0.69
N ALA A 406 32.02 -7.44 -0.25
CA ALA A 406 32.22 -6.02 0.02
C ALA A 406 30.86 -5.34 0.20
N ILE A 407 30.54 -4.95 1.44
CA ILE A 407 29.24 -4.35 1.79
C ILE A 407 29.46 -2.92 2.26
N TRP A 408 28.69 -1.98 1.71
CA TRP A 408 28.53 -0.64 2.28
C TRP A 408 27.04 -0.33 2.41
N ALA A 409 26.53 -0.51 3.62
CA ALA A 409 25.11 -0.29 3.93
C ALA A 409 24.87 1.14 4.43
N PHE A 410 23.70 1.68 4.10
CA PHE A 410 23.28 3.03 4.46
C PHE A 410 21.88 3.05 5.04
N HIS A 411 21.65 3.83 6.10
CA HIS A 411 20.33 3.96 6.71
C HIS A 411 20.12 5.34 7.35
N GLY A 412 18.89 5.83 7.39
CA GLY A 412 18.51 7.02 8.16
C GLY A 412 18.12 6.67 9.59
N GLU A 413 18.63 7.39 10.58
CA GLU A 413 18.37 7.14 12.00
C GLU A 413 16.86 7.16 12.33
N THR A 414 16.13 8.11 11.74
CA THR A 414 14.70 8.35 12.04
C THR A 414 13.75 7.73 11.01
N ASP A 415 14.21 6.72 10.27
CA ASP A 415 13.41 6.01 9.27
C ASP A 415 12.19 5.33 9.91
N ARG A 416 11.00 5.85 9.61
CA ARG A 416 9.71 5.33 10.11
C ARG A 416 9.11 4.26 9.20
N ASN A 417 9.66 4.05 8.00
CA ASN A 417 9.15 3.07 7.04
C ASN A 417 9.84 1.73 7.28
N VAL A 418 11.17 1.76 7.41
CA VAL A 418 12.01 0.61 7.71
C VAL A 418 12.86 0.95 8.93
N PRO A 419 12.50 0.44 10.12
CA PRO A 419 13.25 0.74 11.33
C PRO A 419 14.74 0.42 11.18
N VAL A 420 15.59 1.38 11.54
CA VAL A 420 17.07 1.32 11.41
C VAL A 420 17.69 0.09 12.09
N GLU A 421 17.03 -0.40 13.14
CA GLU A 421 17.46 -1.59 13.88
C GLU A 421 17.59 -2.85 13.00
N GLY A 422 16.76 -2.96 11.97
CA GLY A 422 16.85 -4.07 11.02
C GLY A 422 18.14 -4.09 10.20
N CYS A 423 18.79 -2.94 10.01
CA CYS A 423 20.12 -2.87 9.39
C CYS A 423 21.23 -3.07 10.43
N ARG A 424 21.13 -2.41 11.60
CA ARG A 424 22.10 -2.51 12.70
C ARG A 424 22.37 -3.96 13.12
N THR A 425 21.29 -4.73 13.30
CA THR A 425 21.35 -6.14 13.69
C THR A 425 22.12 -7.01 12.69
N VAL A 426 21.90 -6.82 11.38
CA VAL A 426 22.62 -7.55 10.33
C VAL A 426 24.08 -7.15 10.30
N ILE A 427 24.38 -5.84 10.37
CA ILE A 427 25.77 -5.35 10.42
C ILE A 427 26.53 -5.93 11.62
N GLN A 428 25.90 -5.95 12.79
CA GLN A 428 26.47 -6.55 13.99
C GLN A 428 26.72 -8.05 13.80
N ALA A 429 25.75 -8.79 13.25
CA ALA A 429 25.89 -10.22 13.03
C ALA A 429 27.01 -10.56 12.03
N ILE A 430 27.17 -9.77 10.95
CA ILE A 430 28.28 -9.96 10.01
C ILE A 430 29.63 -9.72 10.70
N ARG A 431 29.74 -8.66 11.51
CA ARG A 431 30.96 -8.39 12.30
C ARG A 431 31.28 -9.53 13.26
N GLN A 432 30.27 -10.06 13.95
CA GLN A 432 30.42 -11.22 14.85
C GLN A 432 30.81 -12.49 14.10
N ALA A 433 30.38 -12.65 12.84
CA ALA A 433 30.77 -13.75 11.97
C ALA A 433 32.17 -13.58 11.35
N GLY A 434 32.87 -12.48 11.63
CA GLY A 434 34.22 -12.20 11.12
C GLY A 434 34.27 -11.37 9.83
N GLY A 435 33.14 -10.86 9.33
CA GLY A 435 33.10 -9.96 8.19
C GLY A 435 33.36 -8.49 8.55
N HIS A 436 33.64 -7.67 7.54
CA HIS A 436 34.00 -6.25 7.72
C HIS A 436 33.12 -5.29 6.90
N PRO A 437 31.79 -5.25 7.12
CA PRO A 437 30.90 -4.38 6.37
C PRO A 437 31.13 -2.90 6.75
N ARG A 438 31.13 -2.02 5.74
CA ARG A 438 30.99 -0.58 5.95
C ARG A 438 29.52 -0.27 6.26
N TYR A 439 29.30 0.61 7.22
CA TYR A 439 27.97 1.06 7.60
C TYR A 439 27.98 2.56 7.85
N THR A 440 27.06 3.27 7.20
CA THR A 440 26.87 4.71 7.39
C THR A 440 25.43 4.96 7.79
N GLU A 441 25.24 5.44 9.01
CA GLU A 441 23.94 5.86 9.52
C GLU A 441 23.87 7.39 9.52
N PHE A 442 22.82 7.96 8.94
CA PHE A 442 22.64 9.40 8.84
C PHE A 442 21.74 9.91 9.97
N ALA A 443 22.33 10.71 10.88
CA ALA A 443 21.62 11.29 12.03
C ALA A 443 20.49 12.22 11.59
N GLY A 444 19.32 12.09 12.22
CA GLY A 444 18.12 12.89 11.91
C GLY A 444 17.52 12.69 10.52
N VAL A 445 18.05 11.77 9.71
CA VAL A 445 17.55 11.49 8.35
C VAL A 445 16.48 10.40 8.41
N GLY A 446 15.40 10.58 7.66
CA GLY A 446 14.32 9.61 7.53
C GLY A 446 14.58 8.58 6.42
N HIS A 447 13.50 8.09 5.80
CA HIS A 447 13.59 7.03 4.78
C HIS A 447 14.27 7.46 3.47
N TYR A 448 14.26 8.75 3.14
CA TYR A 448 14.80 9.27 1.88
C TYR A 448 16.28 9.63 2.02
N LEU A 449 17.16 8.85 1.39
CA LEU A 449 18.61 8.95 1.57
C LEU A 449 19.34 9.72 0.47
N ASN A 450 18.70 10.04 -0.66
CA ASN A 450 19.41 10.51 -1.86
C ASN A 450 20.36 11.69 -1.60
N PRO A 451 19.97 12.78 -0.90
CA PRO A 451 20.88 13.90 -0.66
C PRO A 451 22.12 13.50 0.14
N SER A 452 21.94 12.62 1.13
CA SER A 452 23.03 12.11 1.97
C SER A 452 23.95 11.15 1.20
N LEU A 453 23.39 10.34 0.30
CA LEU A 453 24.17 9.48 -0.60
C LEU A 453 24.98 10.30 -1.60
N ASP A 454 24.40 11.37 -2.14
CA ASP A 454 25.09 12.30 -3.05
C ASP A 454 26.26 13.00 -2.37
N ALA A 455 26.12 13.31 -1.08
CA ALA A 455 27.18 13.88 -0.25
C ALA A 455 28.22 12.85 0.23
N THR A 456 28.03 11.55 -0.03
CA THR A 456 28.96 10.51 0.42
C THR A 456 30.16 10.42 -0.54
N PRO A 457 31.37 10.81 -0.10
CA PRO A 457 32.53 10.86 -0.99
C PRO A 457 32.98 9.45 -1.38
N GLY A 458 33.35 9.29 -2.66
CA GLY A 458 33.95 8.06 -3.16
C GLY A 458 33.01 6.85 -3.22
N LEU A 459 31.69 7.01 -3.09
CA LEU A 459 30.75 5.88 -3.06
C LEU A 459 30.81 5.02 -4.34
N LEU A 460 30.73 5.65 -5.52
CA LEU A 460 30.85 4.91 -6.79
C LEU A 460 32.27 4.38 -7.01
N GLU A 461 33.30 5.14 -6.62
CA GLU A 461 34.69 4.70 -6.73
C GLU A 461 34.94 3.44 -5.90
N TRP A 462 34.45 3.42 -4.67
CA TRP A 462 34.48 2.24 -3.82
C TRP A 462 33.75 1.07 -4.47
N LEU A 463 32.55 1.27 -5.01
CA LEU A 463 31.77 0.19 -5.63
C LEU A 463 32.53 -0.47 -6.80
N PHE A 464 33.05 0.34 -7.72
CA PHE A 464 33.73 -0.15 -8.92
C PHE A 464 35.16 -0.64 -8.67
N ALA A 465 35.74 -0.34 -7.52
CA ALA A 465 37.01 -0.94 -7.08
C ALA A 465 36.84 -2.40 -6.63
N GLN A 466 35.63 -2.84 -6.28
CA GLN A 466 35.41 -4.18 -5.76
C GLN A 466 35.46 -5.26 -6.85
N ARG A 467 36.08 -6.38 -6.51
CA ARG A 467 36.12 -7.59 -7.34
C ARG A 467 36.03 -8.81 -6.43
N ARG A 468 35.28 -9.83 -6.86
CA ARG A 468 35.23 -11.10 -6.14
C ARG A 468 36.57 -11.80 -6.26
N GLU A 469 37.16 -12.19 -5.14
CA GLU A 469 38.36 -13.03 -5.12
C GLU A 469 38.01 -14.43 -5.64
N ILE A 470 38.85 -14.96 -6.54
CA ILE A 470 38.71 -16.34 -7.01
C ILE A 470 39.37 -17.20 -5.94
N GLN A 471 38.60 -17.93 -5.15
CA GLN A 471 39.15 -19.06 -4.41
C GLN A 471 39.59 -20.08 -5.47
N GLN A 472 40.92 -20.25 -5.61
CA GLN A 472 41.45 -21.41 -6.30
C GLN A 472 41.07 -22.62 -5.44
N GLU A 473 40.14 -23.45 -5.94
CA GLU A 473 39.87 -24.78 -5.38
C GLU A 473 41.04 -25.73 -5.62
#